data_AF-X1F2Z8-F1
#
_entry.id   AF-X1F2Z8-F1
#
_cell.length_a   1.000
_cell.length_b   1.000
_cell.length_c   1.000
_cell.angle_alpha   90.00
_cell.angle_beta   90.00
_cell.angle_gamma   90.00
#
_symmetry.space_group_name_H-M   'P 1'
#
loop_
_entity.id
_entity.type
_entity.pdbx_description
1 polymer ?
#
loop_
_entity_poly.entity_id
_entity_poly.type
_entity_poly.pdbx_seq_one_letter_code
_entity_poly.pdbx_strand_id
1 'polypeptide(L)'
;MKQINLDCEGPITKNDNALEISGYFLPEGEKLFSLLSGYDDFLADIIKKKGYKAGTTLTFILPFLKTYGASNKIIKEYSRNHLLFIPGAKRTLSCLKEKMPIFIISTSYQSY
;
A
#
# COMPACT_ATOMS: atom_id res chain seq x y z
N MET A 1 16.66 18.41 -14.21
CA MET A 1 15.83 18.92 -13.11
C MET A 1 15.85 17.89 -11.98
N LYS A 2 16.06 18.31 -10.72
CA LYS A 2 16.03 17.38 -9.59
C LYS A 2 14.57 17.06 -9.25
N GLN A 3 14.30 15.84 -8.79
CA GLN A 3 12.97 15.39 -8.33
C GLN A 3 13.12 14.46 -7.13
N ILE A 4 12.02 14.24 -6.41
CA ILE A 4 11.95 13.32 -5.27
C ILE A 4 10.95 12.21 -5.58
N ASN A 5 11.35 10.97 -5.35
CA ASN A 5 10.52 9.78 -5.46
C ASN A 5 10.46 9.12 -4.08
N LEU A 6 9.27 8.93 -3.54
CA LEU A 6 9.06 8.38 -2.19
C LEU A 6 8.03 7.27 -2.26
N ASP A 7 8.18 6.28 -1.38
CA ASP A 7 7.05 5.41 -1.06
C ASP A 7 6.00 6.16 -0.24
N CYS A 8 4.78 5.64 -0.21
CA CYS A 8 3.69 6.15 0.61
C CYS A 8 3.79 5.59 2.04
N GLU A 9 3.70 4.27 2.16
CA GLU A 9 3.65 3.56 3.43
C GLU A 9 5.05 3.44 4.03
N GLY A 10 5.21 3.89 5.27
CA GLY A 10 6.50 4.03 5.94
C GLY A 10 7.03 5.47 5.93
N PRO A 11 7.32 6.10 4.77
CA PRO A 11 7.79 7.48 4.72
C PRO A 11 6.72 8.55 5.00
N ILE A 12 5.47 8.33 4.56
CA ILE A 12 4.38 9.33 4.65
C ILE A 12 3.33 8.89 5.65
N THR A 13 2.90 7.64 5.57
CA THR A 13 1.85 7.06 6.41
C THR A 13 2.39 5.90 7.25
N LYS A 14 1.74 5.62 8.38
CA LYS A 14 2.05 4.49 9.27
C LYS A 14 1.26 3.23 8.93
N ASN A 15 0.18 3.39 8.16
CA ASN A 15 -0.71 2.31 7.79
C ASN A 15 0.00 1.32 6.87
N ASP A 16 -0.46 0.07 6.92
CA ASP A 16 -0.33 -0.89 5.83
C ASP A 16 -1.72 -0.99 5.18
N ASN A 17 -1.93 -0.29 4.07
CA ASN A 17 -3.28 -0.20 3.49
C ASN A 17 -3.78 -1.56 3.05
N ALA A 18 -2.90 -2.42 2.54
CA ALA A 18 -3.26 -3.71 2.01
C ALA A 18 -3.73 -4.67 3.10
N LEU A 19 -3.02 -4.69 4.25
CA LEU A 19 -3.45 -5.42 5.44
C LEU A 19 -4.79 -4.90 5.96
N GLU A 20 -4.91 -3.58 6.15
CA GLU A 20 -6.08 -2.94 6.74
C GLU A 20 -7.35 -3.14 5.90
N ILE A 21 -7.30 -2.94 4.58
CA ILE A 21 -8.46 -3.18 3.73
C ILE A 21 -8.81 -4.66 3.65
N SER A 22 -7.82 -5.56 3.75
CA SER A 22 -8.09 -7.00 3.81
C SER A 22 -8.90 -7.32 5.07
N GLY A 23 -8.47 -6.83 6.23
CA GLY A 23 -9.19 -6.97 7.49
C GLY A 23 -10.59 -6.34 7.48
N TYR A 24 -10.75 -5.22 6.77
CA TYR A 24 -12.03 -4.53 6.65
C TYR A 24 -13.06 -5.28 5.77
N PHE A 25 -12.64 -5.83 4.63
CA PHE A 25 -13.56 -6.44 3.66
C PHE A 25 -13.77 -7.94 3.87
N LEU A 26 -12.76 -8.66 4.37
CA LEU A 26 -12.75 -10.12 4.34
C LEU A 26 -12.87 -10.71 5.75
N PRO A 27 -13.65 -11.79 5.94
CA PRO A 27 -13.58 -12.61 7.14
C PRO A 27 -12.16 -13.15 7.33
N GLU A 28 -11.57 -12.97 8.51
CA GLU A 28 -10.16 -13.29 8.80
C GLU A 28 -9.16 -12.66 7.80
N GLY A 29 -9.50 -11.49 7.24
CA GLY A 29 -8.74 -10.89 6.15
C GLY A 29 -7.28 -10.58 6.46
N GLU A 30 -6.97 -10.13 7.68
CA GLU A 30 -5.59 -9.85 8.10
C GLU A 30 -4.73 -11.12 8.10
N LYS A 31 -5.31 -12.25 8.51
CA LYS A 31 -4.64 -13.54 8.53
C LYS A 31 -4.40 -14.06 7.12
N LEU A 32 -5.40 -13.94 6.24
CA LEU A 32 -5.25 -14.29 4.83
C LEU A 32 -4.16 -13.42 4.17
N PHE A 33 -4.20 -12.10 4.40
CA PHE A 33 -3.20 -11.17 3.89
C PHE A 33 -1.80 -11.53 4.37
N SER A 34 -1.60 -11.77 5.67
CA SER A 34 -0.29 -12.14 6.24
C SER A 34 0.28 -13.40 5.59
N LEU A 35 -0.57 -14.41 5.34
CA LEU A 35 -0.16 -15.64 4.65
C LEU A 35 0.29 -15.35 3.20
N LEU A 36 -0.49 -14.56 2.47
CA LEU A 36 -0.17 -14.19 1.08
C LEU A 36 1.06 -13.29 0.99
N SER A 37 1.27 -12.40 1.97
CA SER A 37 2.46 -11.55 2.05
C SER A 37 3.71 -12.39 2.29
N GLY A 38 3.66 -13.34 3.22
CA GLY A 38 4.77 -14.27 3.42
C GLY A 38 5.06 -15.13 2.18
N TYR A 39 4.03 -15.45 1.39
CA TYR A 39 4.22 -16.13 0.11
C TYR A 39 4.85 -15.22 -0.96
N ASP A 40 4.47 -13.94 -1.04
CA ASP A 40 5.09 -12.93 -1.90
C ASP A 40 6.60 -12.80 -1.60
N ASP A 41 6.95 -12.65 -0.31
CA ASP A 41 8.33 -12.57 0.17
C ASP A 41 9.11 -13.86 -0.15
N PHE A 42 8.49 -15.03 0.06
CA PHE A 42 9.12 -16.31 -0.29
C PHE A 42 9.43 -16.42 -1.78
N LEU A 43 8.51 -16.00 -2.66
CA LEU A 43 8.72 -16.02 -4.10
C LEU A 43 9.80 -15.02 -4.54
N ALA A 44 9.83 -13.84 -3.94
CA ALA A 44 10.75 -12.76 -4.27
C ALA A 44 12.17 -13.02 -3.75
N ASP A 45 12.31 -13.36 -2.48
CA ASP A 45 13.61 -13.32 -1.78
C ASP A 45 14.26 -14.68 -1.61
N ILE A 46 13.45 -15.74 -1.44
CA ILE A 46 13.95 -17.11 -1.22
C ILE A 46 14.08 -17.85 -2.54
N ILE A 47 12.97 -18.01 -3.27
CA ILE A 47 12.95 -18.70 -4.57
C ILE A 47 13.57 -17.83 -5.66
N LYS A 48 13.52 -16.50 -5.53
CA LYS A 48 13.95 -15.53 -6.54
C LYS A 48 13.38 -15.87 -7.91
N LYS A 49 12.06 -16.11 -7.92
CA LYS A 49 11.34 -16.61 -9.09
C LYS A 49 11.60 -15.67 -10.28
N LYS A 50 12.11 -16.21 -11.38
CA LYS A 50 12.48 -15.42 -12.56
C LYS A 50 11.28 -14.60 -13.06
N GLY A 51 11.47 -13.28 -13.16
CA GLY A 51 10.45 -12.34 -13.62
C GLY A 51 9.40 -11.95 -12.57
N TYR A 52 9.53 -12.44 -11.32
CA TYR A 52 8.67 -12.05 -10.21
C TYR A 52 9.12 -10.72 -9.61
N LYS A 53 8.18 -9.92 -9.10
CA LYS A 53 8.46 -8.64 -8.44
C LYS A 53 7.92 -8.72 -7.01
N ALA A 54 8.72 -8.27 -6.05
CA ALA A 54 8.26 -8.13 -4.67
C ALA A 54 7.17 -7.04 -4.56
N GLY A 55 6.36 -7.12 -3.51
CA GLY A 55 5.27 -6.18 -3.24
C GLY A 55 4.05 -6.43 -4.12
N THR A 56 3.84 -7.68 -4.56
CA THR A 56 2.68 -8.04 -5.40
C THR A 56 1.57 -8.73 -4.63
N THR A 57 1.64 -8.78 -3.30
CA THR A 57 0.59 -9.31 -2.41
C THR A 57 -0.81 -8.77 -2.75
N LEU A 58 -0.91 -7.48 -3.10
CA LEU A 58 -2.17 -6.85 -3.50
C LEU A 58 -2.80 -7.49 -4.75
N THR A 59 -1.98 -8.03 -5.66
CA THR A 59 -2.48 -8.77 -6.83
C THR A 59 -3.13 -10.09 -6.45
N PHE A 60 -2.64 -10.75 -5.38
CA PHE A 60 -3.21 -11.99 -4.87
C PHE A 60 -4.52 -11.77 -4.12
N ILE A 61 -4.61 -10.70 -3.34
CA ILE A 61 -5.81 -10.42 -2.54
C ILE A 61 -6.95 -9.79 -3.35
N LEU A 62 -6.64 -9.12 -4.47
CA LEU A 62 -7.62 -8.44 -5.33
C LEU A 62 -8.89 -9.24 -5.64
N PRO A 63 -8.84 -10.51 -6.11
CA PRO A 63 -10.06 -11.27 -6.40
C PRO A 63 -10.96 -11.46 -5.17
N PHE A 64 -10.38 -11.61 -3.97
CA PHE A 64 -11.14 -11.72 -2.73
C PHE A 64 -11.82 -10.39 -2.39
N LEU A 65 -11.06 -9.28 -2.42
CA LEU A 65 -11.61 -7.94 -2.19
C LEU A 65 -12.78 -7.64 -3.14
N LYS A 66 -12.62 -7.95 -4.44
CA LYS A 66 -13.68 -7.75 -5.43
C LYS A 66 -14.92 -8.59 -5.15
N THR A 67 -14.75 -9.83 -4.71
CA THR A 67 -15.86 -10.74 -4.36
C THR A 67 -16.66 -10.21 -3.17
N TYR A 68 -16.01 -9.58 -2.20
CA TYR A 68 -16.64 -8.97 -1.03
C TYR A 68 -17.08 -7.51 -1.23
N GLY A 69 -17.17 -7.05 -2.48
CA GLY A 69 -17.76 -5.76 -2.82
C GLY A 69 -16.83 -4.56 -2.71
N ALA A 70 -15.51 -4.76 -2.59
CA ALA A 70 -14.58 -3.65 -2.61
C ALA A 70 -14.68 -2.84 -3.91
N SER A 71 -14.73 -1.52 -3.76
CA SER A 71 -14.72 -0.56 -4.85
C SER A 71 -13.77 0.59 -4.54
N ASN A 72 -13.28 1.27 -5.57
CA ASN A 72 -12.39 2.43 -5.43
C ASN A 72 -12.99 3.50 -4.51
N LYS A 73 -14.31 3.72 -4.58
CA LYS A 73 -15.01 4.69 -3.72
C LYS A 73 -14.93 4.29 -2.25
N ILE A 74 -15.23 3.03 -1.93
CA ILE A 74 -15.24 2.54 -0.54
C ILE A 74 -13.81 2.51 0.01
N ILE A 75 -12.83 2.05 -0.78
CA ILE A 75 -11.41 2.06 -0.36
C ILE A 75 -10.97 3.49 -0.05
N LYS A 76 -11.24 4.45 -0.93
CA LYS A 76 -10.89 5.85 -0.71
C LYS A 76 -11.52 6.44 0.55
N GLU A 77 -12.78 6.12 0.80
CA GLU A 77 -13.49 6.57 2.00
C GLU A 77 -12.92 5.93 3.27
N TYR A 78 -12.65 4.63 3.24
CA TYR A 78 -11.97 3.92 4.32
C TYR A 78 -10.62 4.55 4.62
N SER A 79 -9.76 4.70 3.61
CA SER A 79 -8.42 5.29 3.74
C SER A 79 -8.48 6.69 4.33
N ARG A 80 -9.34 7.58 3.81
CA ARG A 80 -9.50 8.95 4.33
C ARG A 80 -9.81 8.99 5.83
N ASN A 81 -10.58 8.03 6.34
CA ASN A 81 -11.01 7.99 7.73
C ASN A 81 -10.00 7.31 8.67
N HIS A 82 -9.02 6.57 8.13
CA HIS A 82 -8.06 5.77 8.92
C HIS A 82 -6.58 6.15 8.68
N LEU A 83 -6.29 7.14 7.84
CA LEU A 83 -4.93 7.60 7.55
C LEU A 83 -4.20 8.11 8.81
N LEU A 84 -3.06 7.50 9.11
CA LEU A 84 -2.16 7.87 10.17
C LEU A 84 -0.84 8.39 9.57
N PHE A 85 -0.62 9.70 9.61
CA PHE A 85 0.61 10.28 9.08
C PHE A 85 1.82 10.05 10.00
N ILE A 86 2.99 9.89 9.39
CA ILE A 86 4.28 9.99 10.10
C ILE A 86 4.44 11.43 10.62
N PRO A 87 4.85 11.61 11.90
CA PRO A 87 5.09 12.95 12.44
C PRO A 87 6.05 13.75 11.56
N GLY A 88 5.63 14.95 11.17
CA GLY A 88 6.42 15.83 10.30
C GLY A 88 6.29 15.58 8.79
N ALA A 89 5.71 14.45 8.34
CA ALA A 89 5.61 14.14 6.91
C ALA A 89 4.93 15.25 6.10
N LYS A 90 3.79 15.77 6.59
CA LYS A 90 3.09 16.90 5.96
C LYS A 90 3.98 18.13 5.81
N ARG A 91 4.70 18.52 6.87
CA ARG A 91 5.60 19.68 6.85
C ARG A 91 6.73 19.47 5.85
N THR A 92 7.37 18.31 5.89
CA THR A 92 8.47 17.94 5.00
C THR A 92 8.04 17.97 3.54
N LEU A 93 6.91 17.35 3.21
CA LEU A 93 6.37 17.35 1.83
C LEU A 93 6.05 18.77 1.35
N SER A 94 5.47 19.63 2.20
CA SER A 94 5.24 21.04 1.86
C SER A 94 6.54 21.77 1.51
N CYS A 95 7.58 21.66 2.35
CA CYS A 95 8.87 22.32 2.11
C CYS A 95 9.59 21.80 0.86
N LEU A 96 9.45 20.51 0.54
CA LEU A 96 10.10 19.91 -0.63
C LEU A 96 9.40 20.28 -1.93
N LYS A 97 8.06 20.40 -1.91
CA LYS A 97 7.24 20.72 -3.09
C LYS A 97 7.54 22.13 -3.65
N GLU A 98 8.00 23.04 -2.80
CA GLU A 98 8.46 24.37 -3.22
C GLU A 98 9.79 24.35 -3.99
N LYS A 99 10.58 23.29 -3.82
CA LYS A 99 11.94 23.18 -4.38
C LYS A 99 12.02 22.27 -5.60
N MET A 100 11.20 21.23 -5.66
CA MET A 100 11.19 20.27 -6.77
C MET A 100 9.91 19.43 -6.84
N PRO A 101 9.60 18.82 -8.00
CA PRO A 101 8.52 17.84 -8.12
C PRO A 101 8.71 16.65 -7.17
N ILE A 102 7.59 16.16 -6.63
CA ILE A 102 7.52 14.98 -5.76
C ILE A 102 6.59 13.96 -6.41
N PHE A 103 7.04 12.71 -6.48
CA PHE A 103 6.26 11.56 -6.94
C PHE A 103 6.15 10.53 -5.81
N ILE A 104 4.93 10.10 -5.52
CA ILE A 104 4.67 8.98 -4.62
C ILE A 104 4.56 7.73 -5.48
N ILE A 105 5.42 6.74 -5.22
CA ILE A 105 5.51 5.47 -5.95
C ILE A 105 5.27 4.38 -4.91
N SER A 106 4.08 3.80 -4.92
CA SER A 106 3.65 2.82 -3.91
C SER A 106 3.08 1.57 -4.58
N THR A 107 3.16 0.45 -3.87
CA THR A 107 2.52 -0.82 -4.24
C THR A 107 1.01 -0.79 -3.99
N SER A 108 0.54 0.06 -3.07
CA SER A 108 -0.87 0.22 -2.71
C SER A 108 -1.73 0.74 -3.86
N TYR A 109 -3.03 0.43 -3.81
CA TYR A 109 -3.97 0.91 -4.83
C TYR A 109 -3.99 2.44 -4.88
N GLN A 110 -4.12 3.02 -6.08
CA GLN A 110 -4.21 4.48 -6.27
C GLN A 110 -5.39 5.14 -5.51
N SER A 111 -6.37 4.36 -5.07
CA SER A 111 -7.50 4.90 -4.29
C SER A 111 -7.15 5.18 -2.82
N TYR A 112 -6.02 4.64 -2.34
CA TYR A 112 -5.38 5.02 -1.07
C TYR A 112 -4.85 6.45 -1.16
#